data_AF-A0AAE0C7B5-F1
#
_entry.id   AF-A0AAE0C7B5-F1
#
_cell.length_a   1.000
_cell.length_b   1.000
_cell.length_c   1.000
_cell.angle_alpha   90.00
_cell.angle_beta   90.00
_cell.angle_gamma   90.00
#
_symmetry.space_group_name_H-M   'P 1'
#
loop_
_entity.id
_entity.type
_entity.pdbx_description
1 polymer ?
#
loop_
_entity_poly.entity_id
_entity_poly.type
_entity_poly.pdbx_seq_one_letter_code
_entity_poly.pdbx_strand_id
1 'polypeptide(L)'
;MLSAGTLQVTAFNTESGFDFFYVGSARYDGTSGPNNVAVTAGTTLRFTTDGSVTRSGWYICLSMPSPPPPSSPPASPSPPPALPPPVPPPPFPLPAHLRLAHRLLPVPL
;
A
#
# COMPACT_ATOMS: atom_id res chain seq x y z
N MET A 1 -14.05 14.85 -18.34
CA MET A 1 -14.55 13.46 -18.29
C MET A 1 -14.78 13.11 -16.83
N LEU A 2 -15.88 12.44 -16.45
CA LEU A 2 -16.04 11.95 -15.08
C LEU A 2 -14.90 10.99 -14.70
N SER A 3 -14.50 10.99 -13.43
CA SER A 3 -13.64 9.95 -12.84
C SER A 3 -14.46 8.71 -12.49
N ALA A 4 -13.78 7.57 -12.27
CA ALA A 4 -14.44 6.40 -11.72
C ALA A 4 -14.78 6.60 -10.23
N GLY A 5 -15.93 6.10 -9.81
CA GLY A 5 -16.41 6.24 -8.43
C GLY A 5 -17.84 5.77 -8.26
N THR A 6 -18.43 6.08 -7.10
CA THR A 6 -19.82 5.77 -6.78
C THR A 6 -20.59 7.07 -6.59
N LEU A 7 -21.73 7.21 -7.28
CA LEU A 7 -22.64 8.33 -7.10
C LEU A 7 -23.34 8.23 -5.76
N GLN A 8 -23.33 9.32 -5.00
CA GLN A 8 -24.03 9.49 -3.73
C GLN A 8 -25.06 10.60 -3.91
N VAL A 9 -26.33 10.26 -3.74
CA VAL A 9 -27.42 11.20 -3.96
C VAL A 9 -27.82 11.82 -2.62
N THR A 10 -27.59 13.12 -2.49
CA THR A 10 -27.96 13.89 -1.30
C THR A 10 -29.36 14.48 -1.45
N ALA A 11 -29.74 14.87 -2.68
CA ALA A 11 -31.08 15.30 -3.02
C ALA A 11 -31.41 14.92 -4.46
N PHE A 12 -32.63 14.48 -4.72
CA PHE A 12 -33.11 14.22 -6.08
C PHE A 12 -34.62 14.36 -6.14
N ASN A 13 -35.09 15.36 -6.87
CA ASN A 13 -36.50 15.65 -7.09
C ASN A 13 -36.65 16.37 -8.42
N THR A 14 -37.00 15.63 -9.46
CA THR A 14 -37.29 16.12 -10.81
C THR A 14 -38.76 15.87 -11.16
N GLU A 15 -39.28 16.45 -12.23
CA GLU A 15 -40.62 16.10 -12.69
C GLU A 15 -40.67 14.63 -13.17
N SER A 16 -41.50 13.80 -12.53
CA SER A 16 -41.61 12.39 -12.90
C SER A 16 -42.29 12.21 -14.25
N GLY A 17 -41.66 11.43 -15.13
CA GLY A 17 -42.15 11.18 -16.48
C GLY A 17 -41.78 12.24 -17.54
N PHE A 18 -41.11 13.34 -17.17
CA PHE A 18 -40.78 14.43 -18.09
C PHE A 18 -39.32 14.88 -17.98
N ASP A 19 -38.86 15.17 -16.75
CA ASP A 19 -37.47 15.54 -16.48
C ASP A 19 -36.63 14.31 -16.18
N PHE A 20 -35.64 14.05 -17.04
CA PHE A 20 -34.83 12.84 -16.96
C PHE A 20 -33.36 13.13 -16.70
N PHE A 21 -32.82 12.49 -15.68
CA PHE A 21 -31.39 12.41 -15.42
C PHE A 21 -30.86 11.06 -15.93
N TYR A 22 -29.75 11.08 -16.66
CA TYR A 22 -29.14 9.90 -17.25
C TYR A 22 -27.74 9.68 -16.69
N VAL A 23 -27.44 8.42 -16.35
CA VAL A 23 -26.10 7.93 -16.04
C VAL A 23 -25.75 6.87 -17.09
N GLY A 24 -24.98 7.24 -18.10
CA GLY A 24 -24.82 6.41 -19.30
C GLY A 24 -26.17 6.20 -19.99
N SER A 25 -26.63 4.95 -20.07
CA SER A 25 -27.94 4.60 -20.63
C SER A 25 -29.07 4.51 -19.58
N ALA A 26 -28.74 4.49 -18.29
CA ALA A 26 -29.73 4.38 -17.23
C ALA A 26 -30.45 5.71 -17.00
N ARG A 27 -31.78 5.66 -16.86
CA ARG A 27 -32.66 6.83 -16.71
C ARG A 27 -33.23 6.90 -15.30
N TYR A 28 -33.29 8.11 -14.77
CA TYR A 28 -33.78 8.45 -13.43
C TYR A 28 -34.71 9.66 -13.51
N ASP A 29 -35.78 9.67 -12.73
CA ASP A 29 -36.75 10.76 -12.65
C ASP A 29 -37.51 10.74 -11.31
N GLY A 30 -38.31 11.80 -11.08
CA GLY A 30 -39.07 11.94 -9.85
C GLY A 30 -38.15 12.03 -8.64
N THR A 31 -38.37 11.17 -7.65
CA THR A 31 -37.54 11.05 -6.44
C THR A 31 -36.56 9.87 -6.50
N SER A 32 -36.51 9.15 -7.62
CA SER A 32 -35.68 7.96 -7.81
C SER A 32 -34.39 8.31 -8.52
N GLY A 33 -33.44 8.91 -7.80
CA GLY A 33 -32.11 9.28 -8.32
C GLY A 33 -31.09 8.13 -8.36
N PRO A 34 -29.92 8.34 -8.98
CA PRO A 34 -28.87 7.32 -9.13
C PRO A 34 -28.05 7.10 -7.85
N ASN A 35 -28.71 6.71 -6.76
CA ASN A 35 -28.04 6.52 -5.47
C ASN A 35 -27.25 5.21 -5.44
N ASN A 36 -26.00 5.27 -4.97
CA ASN A 36 -25.06 4.14 -4.92
C ASN A 36 -24.76 3.51 -6.30
N VAL A 37 -24.85 4.29 -7.37
CA VAL A 37 -24.53 3.82 -8.72
C VAL A 37 -23.04 3.99 -9.00
N ALA A 38 -22.36 2.89 -9.29
CA ALA A 38 -20.97 2.91 -9.71
C ALA A 38 -20.84 3.44 -11.15
N VAL A 39 -19.86 4.30 -11.38
CA VAL A 39 -19.53 4.86 -12.69
C VAL A 39 -18.05 4.68 -12.97
N THR A 40 -17.71 4.49 -14.24
CA THR A 40 -16.32 4.42 -14.71
C THR A 40 -15.87 5.76 -15.29
N ALA A 41 -14.56 5.92 -15.43
CA ALA A 41 -14.01 7.11 -16.07
C ALA A 41 -14.57 7.27 -17.48
N GLY A 42 -15.08 8.45 -17.81
CA GLY A 42 -15.73 8.73 -19.10
C GLY A 42 -17.23 8.45 -19.16
N THR A 43 -17.86 7.94 -18.08
CA THR A 43 -19.33 7.84 -18.02
C THR A 43 -19.97 9.22 -18.23
N THR A 44 -20.96 9.31 -19.12
CA THR A 44 -21.66 10.56 -19.41
C THR A 44 -22.85 10.74 -18.46
N LEU A 45 -22.93 11.92 -17.83
CA LEU A 45 -24.11 12.37 -17.11
C LEU A 45 -24.86 13.38 -17.98
N ARG A 46 -26.17 13.19 -18.15
CA ARG A 46 -27.01 14.08 -18.96
C ARG A 46 -28.33 14.36 -18.26
N PHE A 47 -28.77 15.59 -18.29
CA PHE A 47 -30.08 16.00 -17.79
C PHE A 47 -30.90 16.63 -18.92
N THR A 48 -32.17 16.27 -19.03
CA THR A 48 -33.09 16.77 -20.06
C THR A 48 -34.43 17.14 -19.45
N THR A 49 -35.04 18.22 -19.92
CA THR A 49 -36.33 18.75 -19.45
C THR A 49 -37.29 18.92 -20.62
N ASP A 50 -38.60 18.87 -20.37
CA ASP A 50 -39.62 19.24 -21.37
C ASP A 50 -39.85 20.76 -21.46
N GLY A 51 -39.37 21.51 -20.46
CA GLY A 51 -39.48 22.96 -20.38
C GLY A 51 -40.61 23.45 -19.47
N SER A 52 -41.28 22.57 -18.72
CA SER A 52 -42.32 22.93 -17.75
C SER A 52 -42.04 22.35 -16.34
N VAL A 53 -42.95 22.59 -15.38
CA VAL A 53 -42.93 22.13 -13.97
C VAL A 53 -41.54 21.97 -13.32
N THR A 54 -40.98 23.08 -12.83
CA THR A 54 -39.70 23.04 -12.12
C THR A 54 -39.83 22.44 -10.71
N ARG A 55 -39.00 21.43 -10.41
CA ARG A 55 -38.81 20.86 -9.07
C ARG A 55 -37.49 21.35 -8.45
N SER A 56 -37.20 20.91 -7.22
CA SER A 56 -36.00 21.36 -6.48
C SER A 56 -34.67 20.87 -7.09
N GLY A 57 -34.70 19.93 -8.03
CA GLY A 57 -33.53 19.45 -8.75
C GLY A 57 -32.77 18.36 -8.00
N TRP A 58 -31.47 18.28 -8.26
CA TRP A 58 -30.61 17.20 -7.77
C TRP A 58 -29.27 17.71 -7.23
N TYR A 59 -28.77 17.05 -6.19
CA TYR A 59 -27.43 17.25 -5.64
C TYR A 59 -26.78 15.88 -5.45
N ILE A 60 -25.76 15.62 -6.27
CA ILE A 60 -25.12 14.31 -6.41
C ILE A 60 -23.61 14.49 -6.27
N CYS A 61 -23.00 13.72 -5.37
CA CYS A 61 -21.56 13.71 -5.16
C CYS A 61 -20.95 12.43 -5.76
N LEU A 62 -19.72 12.51 -6.25
CA LEU A 62 -18.95 11.34 -6.67
C LEU A 62 -18.00 10.94 -5.55
N SER A 63 -18.23 9.78 -4.95
CA SER A 63 -17.30 9.16 -4.00
C SER A 63 -16.25 8.35 -4.77
N MET A 64 -14.99 8.80 -4.77
CA MET A 64 -13.91 8.07 -5.42
C MET A 64 -13.36 6.98 -4.50
N PRO A 65 -12.97 5.81 -5.04
CA PRO A 65 -12.26 4.82 -4.24
C PRO A 65 -10.94 5.40 -3.73
N SER A 66 -10.61 5.12 -2.47
CA SER A 66 -9.28 5.45 -1.95
C SER A 66 -8.23 4.65 -2.72
N PRO A 67 -7.06 5.24 -3.05
CA PRO A 67 -5.96 4.45 -3.60
C PRO A 67 -5.62 3.30 -2.64
N PRO A 68 -5.18 2.14 -3.17
CA PRO A 68 -4.74 1.05 -2.31
C PRO A 68 -3.61 1.55 -1.40
N PRO A 69 -3.51 1.03 -0.16
CA PRO A 69 -2.36 1.33 0.67
C PRO A 69 -1.08 0.95 -0.07
N PRO A 70 0.03 1.68 0.15
CA PRO A 70 1.31 1.28 -0.44
C PRO A 70 1.63 -0.16 -0.04
N SER A 71 2.04 -0.97 -1.01
CA SER A 71 2.53 -2.31 -0.76
C SER A 71 3.66 -2.24 0.26
N SER A 72 3.55 -3.00 1.36
CA SER A 72 4.60 -3.10 2.37
C SER A 72 5.96 -3.42 1.73
N PRO A 73 7.08 -2.85 2.22
CA PRO A 73 8.40 -3.22 1.73
C PRO A 73 8.59 -4.75 1.77
N PRO A 74 9.29 -5.35 0.80
CA PRO A 74 9.63 -6.77 0.86
C PRO A 74 10.36 -7.05 2.18
N ALA A 75 10.02 -8.17 2.84
CA ALA A 75 10.66 -8.57 4.08
C ALA A 75 12.19 -8.63 3.86
N SER A 76 12.95 -8.06 4.81
CA SER A 76 14.41 -8.16 4.78
C SER A 76 14.83 -9.63 4.67
N PRO A 77 15.83 -9.98 3.84
CA PRO A 77 16.33 -11.34 3.80
C PRO A 77 16.78 -11.77 5.19
N SER A 78 16.53 -13.03 5.56
CA SER A 78 17.01 -13.60 6.83
C SER A 78 18.53 -13.47 6.91
N PRO A 79 19.10 -13.19 8.10
CA PRO A 79 20.54 -13.14 8.28
C PRO A 79 21.17 -14.50 7.88
N PRO A 80 22.37 -14.49 7.28
CA PRO A 80 23.08 -15.73 6.97
C PRO A 80 23.35 -16.53 8.25
N PRO A 81 23.49 -17.87 8.16
CA PRO A 81 23.87 -18.70 9.30
C PRO A 81 25.16 -18.18 9.94
N ALA A 82 25.23 -18.21 11.28
CA ALA A 82 26.46 -17.86 11.99
C ALA A 82 27.63 -18.76 11.55
N LEU A 83 28.81 -18.17 11.37
CA LEU A 83 30.03 -18.92 11.07
C LEU A 83 30.40 -19.85 12.23
N PRO A 84 31.00 -21.03 11.95
CA PRO A 84 31.53 -21.90 13.00
C PRO A 84 32.68 -21.22 13.77
N PRO A 85 32.94 -21.63 15.02
CA PRO A 85 34.03 -21.09 15.82
C PRO A 85 35.40 -21.36 15.18
N PRO A 86 36.40 -20.47 15.37
CA PRO A 86 37.75 -20.68 14.86
C PRO A 86 38.40 -21.93 15.49
N VAL A 87 39.11 -22.70 14.67
CA VAL A 87 39.87 -23.88 15.12
C VAL A 87 41.07 -23.42 15.96
N PRO A 88 41.35 -24.04 17.13
CA PRO A 88 42.51 -23.70 17.94
C PRO A 88 43.84 -23.97 17.21
N PRO A 89 44.90 -23.19 17.46
CA PRO A 89 46.21 -23.42 16.85
C PRO A 89 46.82 -24.74 17.31
N PRO A 90 47.67 -25.38 16.48
CA PRO A 90 48.37 -26.60 16.87
C PRO A 90 49.36 -26.32 18.02
N PRO A 91 49.62 -27.31 18.90
CA PRO A 91 50.60 -27.17 19.96
C PRO A 91 52.00 -26.94 19.36
N PHE A 92 52.74 -25.97 19.92
CA PHE A 92 54.13 -25.75 19.55
C PHE A 92 55.00 -26.95 19.96
N PRO A 93 55.94 -27.40 19.10
CA PRO A 93 56.91 -28.41 19.50
C PRO A 93 57.84 -27.84 20.58
N LEU A 94 57.90 -28.52 21.74
CA LEU A 94 58.86 -28.21 22.79
C LEU A 94 60.30 -28.49 22.29
N PRO A 95 61.25 -27.56 22.49
CA PRO A 95 62.65 -27.82 22.17
C PRO A 95 63.26 -28.83 23.15
N ALA A 96 63.74 -29.96 22.63
CA ALA A 96 64.67 -30.81 23.34
C ALA A 96 66.04 -30.09 23.44
N HIS A 97 66.78 -30.31 24.52
CA HIS A 97 68.19 -29.90 24.75
C HIS A 97 68.49 -28.71 25.68
N LEU A 98 67.82 -28.60 26.83
CA LEU A 98 68.45 -27.94 27.98
C LEU A 98 68.88 -28.97 29.04
N ARG A 99 69.99 -29.69 28.77
CA ARG A 99 70.79 -30.32 29.84
C ARG A 99 71.86 -29.33 30.26
N LEU A 100 71.60 -28.64 31.36
CA LEU A 100 72.45 -27.63 31.96
C LEU A 100 73.50 -28.30 32.85
N ALA A 101 74.77 -28.32 32.42
CA ALA A 101 75.90 -28.72 33.23
C ALA A 101 76.48 -27.48 33.94
N HIS A 102 76.30 -27.38 35.25
CA HIS A 102 76.95 -26.37 36.09
C HIS A 102 78.25 -26.95 36.67
N ARG A 103 79.40 -26.34 36.39
CA ARG A 103 80.61 -26.54 37.20
C ARG A 103 81.31 -25.22 37.44
N LEU A 104 81.48 -24.92 38.72
CA LEU A 104 81.89 -23.67 39.35
C LEU A 104 83.41 -23.44 39.20
N LEU A 105 83.82 -22.19 39.00
CA LEU A 105 85.20 -21.73 39.19
C LEU A 105 85.32 -20.98 40.53
N PRO A 106 86.38 -21.20 41.33
CA PRO A 106 86.63 -20.44 42.57
C PRO A 106 87.35 -19.09 42.33
N VAL A 107 87.09 -18.17 43.26
CA VAL A 107 87.42 -16.74 43.37
C VAL A 107 88.86 -16.52 43.87
N PRO A 108 89.56 -15.40 43.52
CA PRO A 108 90.98 -15.21 43.82
C PRO A 108 91.26 -14.61 45.20
N LEU A 109 92.50 -14.74 45.67
CA LEU A 109 93.18 -13.89 46.66
C LEU A 109 94.43 -13.29 46.01
#